data_AF-A0A8T6C651-F1
#
_entry.id   AF-A0A8T6C651-F1
#
_cell.length_a   1.000
_cell.length_b   1.000
_cell.length_c   1.000
_cell.angle_alpha   90.00
_cell.angle_beta   90.00
_cell.angle_gamma   90.00
#
_symmetry.space_group_name_H-M   'P 1'
#
loop_
_entity.id
_entity.type
_entity.pdbx_description
1 polymer ?
#
loop_
_entity_poly.entity_id
_entity_poly.type
_entity_poly.pdbx_seq_one_letter_code
_entity_poly.pdbx_strand_id
1 'polypeptide(L)'
;MARTVQMQVRLEPELKAQSEEVLSQLGLKPTEFIRMSLRQLVMRKGLPFDARIPNAGTIDALAEPAEKLKRFPSARAVFSHLEAASDADQEDR
;
A
#
# COMPACT_ATOMS: atom_id res chain seq x y z
N MET A 1 13.58 33.40 2.29
CA MET A 1 14.51 32.64 1.42
C MET A 1 14.24 31.15 1.65
N ALA A 2 13.74 30.41 0.65
CA ALA A 2 13.58 28.96 0.78
C ALA A 2 14.97 28.31 0.71
N ARG A 3 15.39 27.63 1.78
CA ARG A 3 16.71 26.98 1.85
C ARG A 3 16.63 25.65 1.10
N THR A 4 17.07 25.63 -0.15
CA THR A 4 17.19 24.39 -0.93
C THR A 4 18.51 23.70 -0.61
N VAL A 5 18.50 22.37 -0.57
CA VAL A 5 19.70 21.53 -0.41
C VAL A 5 19.80 20.59 -1.60
N GLN A 6 21.01 20.37 -2.13
CA GLN A 6 21.26 19.43 -3.21
C GLN A 6 21.40 18.01 -2.64
N MET A 7 20.74 17.04 -3.28
CA MET A 7 20.84 15.63 -2.93
C MET A 7 21.50 14.87 -4.10
N GLN A 8 22.56 14.13 -3.82
CA GLN A 8 23.22 13.25 -4.78
C GLN A 8 23.00 11.80 -4.35
N VAL A 9 22.55 10.96 -5.29
CA VAL A 9 22.28 9.54 -5.05
C VAL A 9 23.01 8.74 -6.12
N ARG A 10 23.71 7.69 -5.70
CA ARG A 10 24.28 6.70 -6.63
C ARG A 10 23.20 5.65 -6.91
N LEU A 11 23.04 5.34 -8.18
CA LEU A 11 22.05 4.40 -8.68
C LEU A 11 22.67 3.63 -9.84
N GLU A 12 22.13 2.44 -10.10
CA GLU A 12 22.49 1.67 -11.27
C GLU A 12 21.90 2.33 -12.53
N PRO A 13 22.66 2.46 -13.63
CA PRO A 13 22.18 3.12 -14.84
C PRO A 13 20.88 2.51 -15.36
N GLU A 14 20.75 1.20 -15.29
CA GLU A 14 19.58 0.45 -15.71
C GLU A 14 18.35 0.77 -14.86
N LEU A 15 18.51 0.80 -13.53
CA LEU A 15 17.44 1.19 -12.61
C LEU A 15 16.94 2.62 -12.88
N LYS A 16 17.84 3.55 -13.19
CA LYS A 16 17.42 4.91 -13.58
C LYS A 16 16.62 4.91 -14.87
N ALA A 17 17.10 4.23 -15.91
CA ALA A 17 16.39 4.17 -17.18
C ALA A 17 14.98 3.58 -17.02
N GLN A 18 14.86 2.45 -16.31
CA GLN A 18 13.57 1.81 -16.03
C GLN A 18 12.65 2.74 -15.22
N SER A 19 13.16 3.39 -14.17
CA SER A 19 12.34 4.31 -13.37
C SER A 19 11.89 5.55 -14.15
N GLU A 20 12.72 6.09 -15.04
CA GLU A 20 12.37 7.21 -15.92
C GLU A 20 11.28 6.84 -16.91
N GLU A 21 11.32 5.62 -17.46
CA GLU A 21 10.27 5.10 -18.35
C GLU A 21 8.92 4.99 -17.62
N VAL A 22 8.90 4.33 -16.45
CA VAL A 22 7.68 4.18 -15.65
C VAL A 22 7.12 5.54 -15.22
N LEU A 23 7.97 6.45 -14.75
CA LEU A 23 7.52 7.78 -14.32
C LEU A 23 7.03 8.63 -15.50
N SER A 24 7.64 8.51 -16.69
CA SER A 24 7.21 9.19 -17.90
C SER A 24 5.79 8.77 -18.31
N GLN A 25 5.48 7.47 -18.24
CA GLN A 25 4.12 6.97 -18.49
C GLN A 25 3.09 7.54 -17.49
N LEU A 26 3.52 7.85 -16.27
CA LEU A 26 2.72 8.50 -15.25
C LEU A 26 2.72 10.04 -15.36
N GLY A 27 3.44 10.63 -16.32
CA GLY A 27 3.57 12.08 -16.49
C GLY A 27 4.42 12.78 -15.42
N LEU A 28 5.29 12.03 -14.73
CA LEU A 28 6.10 12.51 -13.62
C LEU A 28 7.59 12.58 -13.97
N LYS A 29 8.27 13.59 -13.43
CA LYS A 29 9.75 13.66 -13.47
C LYS A 29 10.34 12.95 -12.25
N PRO A 30 11.52 12.30 -12.37
CA PRO A 30 12.19 11.65 -11.24
C PRO A 30 12.39 12.55 -10.03
N THR A 31 12.83 13.79 -10.25
CA THR A 31 13.03 14.76 -9.17
C THR A 31 11.74 15.13 -8.45
N GLU A 32 10.62 15.17 -9.17
CA GLU A 32 9.30 15.48 -8.60
C GLU A 32 8.80 14.31 -7.78
N PHE A 33 8.90 13.09 -8.31
CA PHE A 33 8.60 11.86 -7.58
C PHE A 33 9.39 11.75 -6.29
N ILE A 34 10.72 11.95 -6.33
CA ILE A 34 11.57 11.92 -5.14
C ILE A 34 11.11 12.96 -4.10
N ARG A 35 10.78 14.18 -4.54
CA ARG A 35 10.32 15.23 -3.64
C ARG A 35 8.98 14.90 -2.99
N MET A 36 8.05 14.30 -3.74
CA MET A 36 6.77 13.84 -3.22
C MET A 36 6.93 12.69 -2.24
N SER A 37 7.79 11.71 -2.55
CA SER A 37 8.10 10.57 -1.70
C SER A 37 8.70 10.99 -0.36
N LEU A 38 9.65 11.93 -0.36
CA LEU A 38 10.20 12.47 0.89
C LEU A 38 9.15 13.20 1.73
N ARG A 39 8.22 13.93 1.10
CA ARG A 39 7.10 14.56 1.82
C ARG A 39 6.14 13.54 2.41
N GLN A 40 5.79 12.51 1.66
CA GLN A 40 4.95 11.41 2.15
C GLN A 40 5.60 10.71 3.33
N LEU A 41 6.92 10.49 3.28
CA LEU A 41 7.67 9.88 4.36
C LEU A 41 7.57 10.69 5.65
N VAL A 42 7.79 12.00 5.58
CA VAL A 42 7.67 12.90 6.74
C VAL A 42 6.23 12.97 7.25
N MET A 43 5.25 13.08 6.34
CA MET A 43 3.84 13.26 6.70
C MET A 43 3.24 12.01 7.34
N ARG A 44 3.56 10.82 6.83
CA ARG A 44 3.04 9.54 7.32
C ARG A 44 3.89 8.93 8.44
N LYS A 45 5.08 9.46 8.70
CA LYS A 45 6.11 8.84 9.55
C LYS A 45 6.36 7.36 9.17
N GLY A 46 6.39 7.09 7.87
CA GLY A 46 6.46 5.74 7.31
C GLY A 46 6.94 5.76 5.86
N LEU A 47 7.05 4.60 5.22
CA LEU A 47 7.47 4.55 3.82
C LEU A 47 6.40 5.16 2.89
N PRO A 48 6.80 5.78 1.76
CA PRO A 48 5.88 6.43 0.81
C PRO A 48 5.07 5.45 -0.04
N PHE A 49 5.32 4.15 0.13
CA PHE A 49 4.59 3.04 -0.44
C PHE A 49 4.21 2.09 0.68
N ASP A 50 2.98 1.55 0.64
CA ASP A 50 2.60 0.40 1.45
C ASP A 50 3.34 -0.81 0.88
N ALA A 51 4.54 -1.08 1.38
CA ALA A 51 5.33 -2.21 0.95
C ALA A 51 4.64 -3.52 1.36
N ARG A 52 3.74 -4.04 0.51
CA ARG A 52 3.28 -5.43 0.59
C ARG A 52 3.13 -5.98 -0.82
N ILE A 53 3.99 -6.94 -1.16
CA ILE A 53 3.56 -8.02 -2.05
C ILE A 53 2.45 -8.74 -1.27
N PRO A 54 1.23 -8.85 -1.80
CA PRO A 54 0.16 -9.60 -1.14
C PRO A 54 0.68 -10.99 -0.79
N ASN A 55 0.54 -11.40 0.48
CA ASN A 55 0.89 -12.76 0.86
C ASN A 55 -0.07 -13.74 0.16
N ALA A 56 0.29 -15.02 0.06
CA ALA A 56 -0.53 -16.03 -0.62
C ALA A 56 -2.00 -16.00 -0.16
N GLY A 57 -2.24 -15.88 1.16
CA GLY A 57 -3.60 -15.76 1.70
C GLY A 57 -4.37 -14.50 1.26
N THR A 58 -3.67 -13.37 1.05
CA THR A 58 -4.29 -12.13 0.52
C THR A 58 -4.62 -12.28 -0.96
N ILE A 59 -3.76 -12.96 -1.73
CA ILE A 59 -4.02 -13.28 -3.14
C ILE A 59 -5.23 -14.22 -3.26
N ASP A 60 -5.25 -15.27 -2.46
CA ASP A 60 -6.34 -16.25 -2.43
C ASP A 60 -7.66 -15.59 -2.02
N ALA A 61 -7.65 -14.74 -0.97
CA ALA A 61 -8.83 -14.01 -0.53
C ALA A 61 -9.36 -13.04 -1.59
N LEU A 62 -8.48 -12.41 -2.40
CA LEU A 62 -8.90 -11.55 -3.52
C LEU A 62 -9.39 -12.34 -4.73
N ALA A 63 -8.96 -13.60 -4.88
CA ALA A 63 -9.39 -14.51 -5.94
C ALA A 63 -10.68 -15.28 -5.59
N GLU A 64 -11.21 -15.14 -4.38
CA GLU A 64 -12.44 -15.82 -3.98
C GLU A 64 -13.64 -15.36 -4.83
N PRO A 65 -14.44 -16.31 -5.36
CA PRO A 65 -15.63 -15.97 -6.12
C PRO A 65 -16.64 -15.25 -5.25
N ALA A 66 -17.33 -14.26 -5.85
CA ALA A 66 -18.30 -13.42 -5.16
C ALA A 66 -19.46 -14.20 -4.48
N GLU A 67 -19.69 -15.45 -4.89
CA GLU A 67 -20.66 -16.37 -4.31
C GLU A 67 -20.30 -16.81 -2.88
N LYS A 68 -19.01 -16.80 -2.52
CA LYS A 68 -18.53 -17.10 -1.16
C LYS A 68 -18.60 -15.89 -0.22
N LEU A 69 -18.83 -14.69 -0.76
CA LEU A 69 -18.91 -13.47 0.04
C LEU A 69 -20.26 -13.39 0.75
N LYS A 70 -20.24 -13.32 2.08
CA LYS A 70 -21.44 -13.08 2.88
C LYS A 70 -21.91 -11.64 2.71
N ARG A 71 -23.16 -11.46 2.28
CA ARG A 71 -23.81 -10.15 2.22
C ARG A 71 -24.55 -9.89 3.53
N PHE A 72 -24.41 -8.67 4.04
CA PHE A 72 -25.10 -8.23 5.25
C PHE A 72 -25.99 -7.03 4.93
N PRO A 73 -27.18 -6.93 5.56
CA PRO A 73 -28.12 -5.85 5.28
C PRO A 73 -27.72 -4.51 5.89
N SER A 74 -26.75 -4.48 6.81
CA SER A 74 -26.25 -3.24 7.42
C SER A 74 -24.85 -3.43 8.02
N ALA A 75 -24.14 -2.32 8.22
CA ALA A 75 -22.85 -2.33 8.91
C ALA A 75 -22.93 -2.94 10.31
N ARG A 76 -24.03 -2.68 11.06
CA ARG A 76 -24.25 -3.25 12.39
C ARG A 76 -24.28 -4.78 12.37
N ALA A 77 -24.90 -5.36 11.33
CA ALA A 77 -24.97 -6.82 11.16
C ALA A 77 -23.59 -7.43 10.83
N VAL A 78 -22.71 -6.71 10.13
CA VAL A 78 -21.33 -7.14 9.88
C VAL A 78 -20.56 -7.21 11.19
N PHE A 79 -20.57 -6.12 11.98
CA PHE A 79 -19.81 -6.06 13.23
C PHE A 79 -20.27 -7.10 14.24
N SER A 80 -21.59 -7.33 14.39
CA SER A 80 -22.09 -8.39 15.27
C SER A 80 -21.65 -9.79 14.83
N HIS A 81 -21.51 -10.04 13.52
CA HIS A 81 -21.03 -11.33 13.02
C HIS A 81 -19.53 -11.52 13.26
N LEU A 82 -18.74 -10.45 13.12
CA LEU A 82 -17.29 -10.48 13.35
C LEU A 82 -16.97 -10.64 14.84
N GLU A 83 -17.72 -9.98 15.72
CA GLU A 83 -17.59 -10.14 17.18
C GLU A 83 -17.92 -11.58 17.60
N ALA A 84 -19.05 -12.12 17.12
CA ALA A 84 -19.42 -13.51 17.40
C ALA A 84 -18.43 -14.55 16.82
N ALA A 85 -17.79 -14.24 15.68
CA ALA A 85 -16.75 -15.09 15.10
C ALA A 85 -15.41 -14.99 15.86
N SER A 86 -15.09 -13.82 16.44
CA SER A 86 -13.88 -13.61 17.22
C SER A 86 -13.91 -14.28 18.60
N ASP A 87 -15.10 -14.50 19.17
CA ASP A 87 -15.29 -15.18 20.45
C ASP A 87 -15.16 -16.71 20.30
N ALA A 88 -15.49 -17.28 19.13
CA ALA A 88 -15.39 -18.72 18.87
C ALA A 88 -13.94 -19.23 18.77
N ASP A 89 -12.99 -18.38 18.37
CA ASP A 89 -11.56 -18.73 18.29
C ASP A 89 -10.84 -18.65 19.66
N GLN A 90 -11.47 -18.09 20.70
CA GLN A 90 -10.89 -18.00 22.05
C GLN A 90 -11.20 -19.18 22.96
N GLU A 91 -12.14 -20.06 22.58
CA GLU A 91 -12.57 -21.20 23.40
C GLU A 91 -11.78 -22.49 23.12
N ASP A 92 -10.87 -22.48 22.14
CA ASP A 92 -10.06 -23.65 21.74
C ASP A 92 -8.57 -23.52 22.14
N ARG A 93 -8.29 -22.82 23.25
CA ARG A 93 -6.94 -22.73 23.88
C ARG A 93 -6.89 -23.37 25.27
#